data_AF-A0AAI9CNH3-F1
#
_entry.id   AF-A0AAI9CNH3-F1
#
_cell.length_a   1.000
_cell.length_b   1.000
_cell.length_c   1.000
_cell.angle_alpha   90.00
_cell.angle_beta   90.00
_cell.angle_gamma   90.00
#
_symmetry.space_group_name_H-M   'P 1'
#
loop_
_entity.id
_entity.type
_entity.pdbx_description
1 polymer ?
#
loop_
_entity_poly.entity_id
_entity_poly.type
_entity_poly.pdbx_seq_one_letter_code
_entity_poly.pdbx_strand_id
1 'polypeptide(L)'
;MDDMTPTSSPLRTTRRDLAIAGILVLLLGASLVSVAKRSDYQTSLLRQAFAEDAGFDASVPREVVDGRDLVRAQPIAPSLLSLGQGLKDDPLIQQRMWEALYPVRFSDTDTPQRLLRAGDPLVDQCHVQGRSGDVVLADCR
;
A
#
# COMPACT_ATOMS: atom_id res chain seq x y z
N MET A 1 58.15 -19.35 8.65
CA MET A 1 56.74 -19.20 8.19
C MET A 1 56.05 -18.61 9.39
N ASP A 2 56.24 -17.31 9.56
CA ASP A 2 55.97 -16.63 10.83
C ASP A 2 54.60 -15.95 10.75
N ASP A 3 53.78 -16.38 11.68
CA ASP A 3 52.36 -16.14 11.81
C ASP A 3 52.11 -14.68 12.24
N MET A 4 51.60 -13.86 11.33
CA MET A 4 51.15 -12.49 11.65
C MET A 4 49.71 -12.55 12.15
N THR A 5 49.52 -12.68 13.46
CA THR A 5 48.23 -12.42 14.11
C THR A 5 48.20 -10.97 14.61
N PRO A 6 47.30 -10.10 14.13
CA PRO A 6 47.14 -8.77 14.69
C PRO A 6 46.37 -8.89 16.01
N THR A 7 47.09 -8.68 17.12
CA THR A 7 46.49 -8.57 18.46
C THR A 7 45.64 -7.31 18.51
N SER A 8 44.31 -7.45 18.33
CA SER A 8 43.36 -6.39 18.59
C SER A 8 43.35 -6.08 20.08
N SER A 9 43.79 -4.88 20.44
CA SER A 9 43.75 -4.41 21.84
C SER A 9 42.30 -4.11 22.23
N PRO A 10 41.84 -4.51 23.43
CA PRO A 10 40.48 -4.20 23.88
C PRO A 10 40.32 -2.69 24.12
N LEU A 11 39.21 -2.11 23.62
CA LEU A 11 38.87 -0.71 23.86
C LEU A 11 38.73 -0.44 25.37
N ARG A 12 39.67 0.32 25.92
CA ARG A 12 39.66 0.74 27.33
C ARG A 12 38.78 1.96 27.49
N THR A 13 37.47 1.75 27.65
CA THR A 13 36.52 2.82 27.96
C THR A 13 36.81 3.38 29.35
N THR A 14 37.15 4.67 29.43
CA THR A 14 37.37 5.33 30.71
C THR A 14 36.05 5.82 31.31
N ARG A 15 36.00 6.03 32.63
CA ARG A 15 34.82 6.64 33.30
C ARG A 15 34.41 7.99 32.69
N ARG A 16 35.36 8.72 32.08
CA ARG A 16 35.11 9.98 31.37
C ARG A 16 34.36 9.75 30.06
N ASP A 17 34.70 8.70 29.31
CA ASP A 17 34.01 8.37 28.06
C ASP A 17 32.54 7.98 28.33
N LEU A 18 32.29 7.24 29.41
CA LEU A 18 30.92 6.92 29.85
C LEU A 18 30.13 8.16 30.29
N ALA A 19 30.78 9.10 30.98
CA ALA A 19 30.15 10.36 31.38
C ALA A 19 29.82 11.23 30.16
N ILE A 20 30.73 11.32 29.19
CA ILE A 20 30.54 12.05 27.93
C ILE A 20 29.42 11.41 27.12
N ALA A 21 29.41 10.08 26.99
CA ALA A 21 28.34 9.35 26.32
C ALA A 21 26.98 9.59 26.99
N GLY A 22 26.93 9.57 28.33
CA GLY A 22 25.71 9.88 29.09
C GLY A 22 25.19 11.30 28.84
N ILE A 23 26.08 12.30 28.84
CA ILE A 23 25.73 13.70 28.55
C ILE A 23 25.24 13.84 27.10
N LEU A 24 25.92 13.21 26.14
CA LEU A 24 25.51 13.23 24.73
C LEU A 24 24.13 12.61 24.53
N VAL A 25 23.86 11.46 25.13
CA VAL A 25 22.53 10.81 25.08
C VAL A 25 21.46 11.73 25.68
N LEU A 26 21.77 12.41 26.78
CA LEU A 26 20.83 13.30 27.44
C LEU A 26 20.54 14.55 26.59
N LEU A 27 21.57 15.14 25.97
CA LEU A 27 21.43 16.26 25.04
C LEU A 27 20.66 15.85 23.77
N LEU A 28 20.90 14.64 23.24
CA LEU A 28 20.15 14.10 22.11
C LEU A 28 18.69 13.89 22.48
N GLY A 29 18.41 13.29 23.64
CA GLY A 29 17.04 13.11 24.12
C GLY A 29 16.31 14.44 24.30
N ALA A 30 16.97 15.44 24.89
CA ALA A 30 16.40 16.76 25.09
C ALA A 30 16.11 17.48 23.75
N SER A 31 17.01 17.38 22.77
CA SER A 31 16.80 17.98 21.45
C SER A 31 15.68 17.30 20.68
N LEU A 32 15.61 15.96 20.70
CA LEU A 32 14.51 15.18 20.11
C LEU A 32 13.14 15.55 20.72
N VAL A 33 13.05 15.64 22.04
CA VAL A 33 11.81 16.05 22.73
C VAL A 33 11.44 17.49 22.39
N SER A 34 12.42 18.40 22.33
CA SER A 34 12.17 19.79 21.94
C SER A 34 11.67 19.91 20.50
N VAL A 35 12.22 19.12 19.57
CA VAL A 35 11.77 19.09 18.17
C VAL A 35 10.35 18.53 18.10
N ALA A 36 10.07 17.40 18.76
CA ALA A 36 8.75 16.78 18.77
C ALA A 36 7.65 17.71 19.32
N LYS A 37 7.97 18.49 20.37
CA LYS A 37 7.06 19.50 20.93
C LYS A 37 6.82 20.70 20.01
N ARG A 38 7.80 21.08 19.19
CA ARG A 38 7.70 22.25 18.30
C ARG A 38 7.05 21.92 16.95
N SER A 39 7.12 20.67 16.51
CA SER A 39 6.72 20.26 15.17
C SER A 39 5.30 19.70 15.07
N ASP A 40 4.46 19.85 16.10
CA ASP A 40 3.17 19.14 16.22
C ASP A 40 3.32 17.66 15.82
N TYR A 41 4.33 16.98 16.38
CA TYR A 41 4.71 15.63 15.99
C TYR A 41 3.59 14.63 16.28
N GLN A 42 2.80 14.33 15.24
CA GLN A 42 1.76 13.31 15.30
C GLN A 42 2.34 11.99 14.78
N THR A 43 2.70 11.09 15.69
CA THR A 43 3.12 9.71 15.37
C THR A 43 2.10 8.97 14.49
N SER A 44 0.83 9.33 14.60
CA SER A 44 -0.25 8.84 13.72
C SER A 44 -0.03 9.21 12.25
N LEU A 45 0.42 10.43 11.93
CA LEU A 45 0.68 10.85 10.55
C LEU A 45 1.90 10.12 9.95
N LEU A 46 2.95 9.94 10.74
CA LEU A 46 4.10 9.14 10.32
C LEU A 46 3.72 7.68 10.08
N ARG A 47 2.90 7.09 10.95
CA ARG A 47 2.40 5.73 10.76
C ARG A 47 1.55 5.61 9.49
N GLN A 48 0.78 6.63 9.14
CA GLN A 48 0.01 6.65 7.89
C GLN A 48 0.93 6.64 6.67
N ALA A 49 2.04 7.38 6.67
CA ALA A 49 2.99 7.40 5.56
C ALA A 49 3.70 6.05 5.30
N PHE A 50 3.77 5.17 6.32
CA PHE A 50 4.35 3.83 6.20
C PHE A 50 3.31 2.72 5.98
N ALA A 51 2.02 3.05 5.84
CA ALA A 51 1.02 2.06 5.47
C ALA A 51 1.26 1.59 4.02
N GLU A 52 1.04 0.31 3.75
CA GLU A 52 1.26 -0.31 2.42
C GLU A 52 0.52 0.42 1.29
N ASP A 53 -0.67 0.96 1.60
CA ASP A 53 -1.53 1.69 0.66
C ASP A 53 -1.59 3.20 0.95
N ALA A 54 -0.59 3.77 1.62
CA ALA A 54 -0.57 5.18 2.00
C ALA A 54 -0.72 6.10 0.77
N GLY A 55 -1.78 6.92 0.76
CA GLY A 55 -2.03 7.87 -0.32
C GLY A 55 -2.55 7.25 -1.62
N PHE A 56 -2.85 5.94 -1.64
CA PHE A 56 -3.42 5.28 -2.81
C PHE A 56 -4.74 5.94 -3.23
N ASP A 57 -5.69 6.05 -2.31
CA ASP A 57 -7.03 6.61 -2.58
C ASP A 57 -7.01 8.07 -3.04
N ALA A 58 -5.92 8.79 -2.75
CA ALA A 58 -5.72 10.17 -3.19
C ALA A 58 -5.00 10.29 -4.55
N SER A 59 -4.39 9.20 -5.04
CA SER A 59 -3.54 9.19 -6.24
C SER A 59 -4.15 8.46 -7.43
N VAL A 60 -5.24 7.70 -7.23
CA VAL A 60 -5.95 6.98 -8.30
C VAL A 60 -7.42 7.42 -8.41
N PRO A 61 -8.04 7.24 -9.59
CA PRO A 61 -9.48 7.42 -9.75
C PRO A 61 -10.29 6.58 -8.76
N ARG A 62 -11.46 7.07 -8.35
CA ARG A 62 -12.29 6.43 -7.33
C ARG A 62 -12.71 5.02 -7.74
N GLU A 63 -12.98 4.82 -9.02
CA GLU A 63 -13.34 3.51 -9.59
C GLU A 63 -12.26 2.46 -9.33
N VAL A 64 -10.98 2.86 -9.37
CA VAL A 64 -9.85 1.95 -9.14
C VAL A 64 -9.80 1.51 -7.67
N VAL A 65 -10.06 2.43 -6.74
CA VAL A 65 -10.18 2.13 -5.30
C VAL A 65 -11.32 1.14 -5.07
N ASP A 66 -12.50 1.48 -5.59
CA ASP A 66 -13.71 0.67 -5.43
C ASP A 66 -13.53 -0.74 -6.02
N GLY A 67 -12.93 -0.86 -7.20
CA GLY A 67 -12.62 -2.15 -7.82
C GLY A 67 -11.63 -2.98 -7.00
N ARG A 68 -10.56 -2.37 -6.49
CA ARG A 68 -9.56 -3.03 -5.64
C ARG A 68 -10.17 -3.56 -4.35
N ASP A 69 -10.97 -2.75 -3.68
CA ASP A 69 -11.62 -3.12 -2.43
C ASP A 69 -12.62 -4.26 -2.64
N LEU A 70 -13.39 -4.22 -3.75
CA LEU A 70 -14.31 -5.30 -4.13
C LEU A 70 -13.61 -6.63 -4.34
N VAL A 71 -12.46 -6.62 -5.02
CA VAL A 71 -11.69 -7.84 -5.29
C VAL A 71 -10.99 -8.36 -4.04
N ARG A 72 -10.43 -7.47 -3.20
CA ARG A 72 -9.83 -7.85 -1.91
C ARG A 72 -10.85 -8.40 -0.92
N ALA A 73 -12.10 -7.97 -1.00
CA ALA A 73 -13.20 -8.49 -0.17
C ALA A 73 -13.66 -9.89 -0.59
N GLN A 74 -13.26 -10.42 -1.75
CA GLN A 74 -13.67 -11.75 -2.18
C GLN A 74 -12.93 -12.84 -1.39
N PRO A 75 -13.64 -13.91 -0.97
CA PRO A 75 -13.01 -15.06 -0.30
C PRO A 75 -11.94 -15.74 -1.17
N ILE A 76 -12.19 -15.76 -2.48
CA ILE A 76 -11.29 -16.29 -3.49
C ILE A 76 -11.18 -15.21 -4.56
N ALA A 77 -9.98 -14.65 -4.71
CA ALA A 77 -9.72 -13.66 -5.76
C ALA A 77 -9.98 -14.30 -7.15
N PRO A 78 -10.64 -13.58 -8.07
CA PRO A 78 -10.80 -14.05 -9.44
C PRO A 78 -9.43 -14.36 -10.07
N SER A 79 -9.30 -15.52 -10.70
CA SER A 79 -8.07 -15.89 -11.40
C SER A 79 -7.88 -15.07 -12.69
N LEU A 80 -8.99 -14.71 -13.33
CA LEU A 80 -9.06 -13.89 -14.53
C LEU A 80 -10.30 -13.02 -14.47
N LEU A 81 -10.15 -11.74 -14.79
CA LEU A 81 -11.21 -10.74 -14.75
C LEU A 81 -11.21 -9.91 -16.04
N SER A 82 -12.36 -9.39 -16.45
CA SER A 82 -12.45 -8.41 -17.54
C SER A 82 -13.14 -7.15 -17.05
N LEU A 83 -12.84 -6.04 -17.72
CA LEU A 83 -13.46 -4.76 -17.44
C LEU A 83 -14.69 -4.58 -18.37
N GLY A 84 -15.79 -4.15 -17.78
CA GLY A 84 -17.00 -3.75 -18.48
C GLY A 84 -16.83 -2.46 -19.28
N GLN A 85 -17.88 -2.14 -20.05
CA GLN A 85 -17.92 -0.89 -20.79
C GLN A 85 -17.90 0.30 -19.81
N GLY A 86 -17.25 1.39 -20.20
CA GLY A 86 -17.02 2.56 -19.36
C GLY A 86 -15.89 2.45 -18.33
N LEU A 87 -15.38 1.25 -18.02
CA LEU A 87 -14.13 1.09 -17.24
C LEU A 87 -12.93 0.81 -18.14
N LYS A 88 -13.12 0.06 -19.23
CA LYS A 88 -12.08 -0.17 -20.24
C LYS A 88 -11.93 0.95 -21.27
N ASP A 89 -12.93 1.82 -21.39
CA ASP A 89 -12.96 2.89 -22.40
C ASP A 89 -12.04 4.06 -22.03
N ASP A 90 -11.70 4.20 -20.75
CA ASP A 90 -10.71 5.15 -20.27
C ASP A 90 -9.36 4.43 -20.06
N PRO A 91 -8.35 4.70 -20.92
CA PRO A 91 -7.05 4.04 -20.83
C PRO A 91 -6.34 4.26 -19.48
N LEU A 92 -6.57 5.40 -18.82
CA LEU A 92 -5.97 5.68 -17.52
C LEU A 92 -6.61 4.82 -16.43
N ILE A 93 -7.94 4.71 -16.42
CA ILE A 93 -8.65 3.84 -15.47
C ILE A 93 -8.25 2.38 -15.72
N GLN A 94 -8.20 1.94 -16.99
CA GLN A 94 -7.79 0.60 -17.36
C GLN A 94 -6.37 0.27 -16.84
N GLN A 95 -5.39 1.13 -17.13
CA GLN A 95 -4.02 0.92 -16.67
C GLN A 95 -3.93 0.89 -15.14
N ARG A 96 -4.59 1.83 -14.45
CA ARG A 96 -4.56 1.91 -12.98
C ARG A 96 -5.27 0.72 -12.33
N MET A 97 -6.33 0.19 -12.93
CA MET A 97 -6.95 -1.07 -12.52
C MET A 97 -5.96 -2.24 -12.63
N TRP A 98 -5.24 -2.36 -13.74
CA TRP A 98 -4.24 -3.42 -13.93
C TRP A 98 -3.14 -3.40 -12.87
N GLU A 99 -2.67 -2.21 -12.50
CA GLU A 99 -1.66 -2.02 -11.46
C GLU A 99 -2.23 -2.32 -10.07
N ALA A 100 -3.42 -1.79 -9.76
CA ALA A 100 -4.03 -1.85 -8.43
C ALA A 100 -4.53 -3.24 -8.02
N LEU A 101 -4.89 -4.06 -9.01
CA LEU A 101 -5.54 -5.37 -8.80
C LEU A 101 -4.58 -6.55 -8.88
N TYR A 102 -3.28 -6.32 -9.02
CA TYR A 102 -2.28 -7.39 -8.95
C TYR A 102 -2.45 -8.20 -7.64
N PRO A 103 -2.42 -9.55 -7.68
CA PRO A 103 -2.01 -10.42 -8.79
C PRO A 103 -3.12 -10.87 -9.75
N VAL A 104 -4.35 -10.34 -9.64
CA VAL A 104 -5.45 -10.70 -10.55
C VAL A 104 -5.09 -10.35 -11.99
N ARG A 105 -5.31 -11.30 -12.90
CA ARG A 105 -5.02 -11.13 -14.32
C ARG A 105 -6.24 -10.57 -15.04
N PHE A 106 -5.98 -9.73 -16.03
CA PHE A 106 -7.00 -9.19 -16.89
C PHE A 106 -7.03 -9.86 -18.24
N SER A 107 -8.24 -10.05 -18.75
CA SER A 107 -8.50 -10.43 -20.13
C SER A 107 -9.05 -9.23 -20.89
N ASP A 108 -8.54 -9.01 -22.10
CA ASP A 108 -9.12 -8.03 -23.03
C ASP A 108 -10.44 -8.52 -23.62
N THR A 109 -10.68 -9.83 -23.56
CA THR A 109 -11.97 -10.43 -23.90
C THR A 109 -12.85 -10.55 -22.69
N ASP A 110 -14.15 -10.43 -22.92
CA ASP A 110 -15.21 -10.72 -21.98
C ASP A 110 -15.03 -12.08 -21.27
N THR A 111 -15.05 -12.06 -19.93
CA THR A 111 -14.94 -13.22 -19.04
C THR A 111 -16.20 -13.35 -18.16
N PRO A 112 -16.46 -14.50 -17.52
CA PRO A 112 -17.56 -14.60 -16.56
C PRO A 112 -17.43 -13.59 -15.41
N GLN A 113 -16.25 -13.49 -14.78
CA GLN A 113 -15.99 -12.52 -13.73
C GLN A 113 -15.67 -11.15 -14.34
N ARG A 114 -16.45 -10.12 -13.99
CA ARG A 114 -16.28 -8.75 -14.54
C ARG A 114 -16.38 -7.68 -13.47
N LEU A 115 -15.56 -6.64 -13.60
CA LEU A 115 -15.81 -5.35 -12.96
C LEU A 115 -16.60 -4.47 -13.93
N LEU A 116 -17.78 -4.04 -13.54
CA LEU A 116 -18.70 -3.23 -14.33
C LEU A 116 -18.92 -1.88 -13.65
N ARG A 117 -19.27 -0.84 -14.41
CA ARG A 117 -19.86 0.36 -13.79
C ARG A 117 -21.24 0.01 -13.23
N ALA A 118 -21.65 0.65 -12.14
CA ALA A 118 -22.94 0.37 -11.49
C ALA A 118 -24.17 0.62 -12.38
N GLY A 119 -24.04 1.48 -13.40
CA GLY A 119 -25.07 1.73 -14.41
C GLY A 119 -24.88 0.96 -15.72
N ASP A 120 -23.97 -0.02 -15.79
CA ASP A 120 -23.80 -0.87 -16.96
C ASP A 120 -25.04 -1.77 -17.11
N PRO A 121 -25.69 -1.84 -18.30
CA PRO A 121 -26.88 -2.66 -18.52
C PRO A 121 -26.66 -4.17 -18.32
N LEU A 122 -25.40 -4.64 -18.32
CA LEU A 122 -25.07 -6.02 -18.00
C LEU A 122 -25.25 -6.33 -16.50
N VAL A 123 -25.23 -5.33 -15.61
CA VAL A 123 -25.37 -5.55 -14.17
C VAL A 123 -26.68 -6.27 -13.84
N ASP A 124 -27.77 -5.94 -14.54
CA ASP A 124 -29.09 -6.57 -14.34
C ASP A 124 -29.19 -7.98 -14.93
N GLN A 125 -28.20 -8.38 -15.74
CA GLN A 125 -28.14 -9.68 -16.43
C GLN A 125 -27.14 -10.64 -15.76
N CYS A 126 -26.34 -10.17 -14.82
CA CYS A 126 -25.29 -10.93 -14.16
C CYS A 126 -25.57 -11.13 -12.67
N HIS A 127 -24.95 -12.14 -12.08
CA HIS A 127 -25.00 -12.32 -10.64
C HIS A 127 -24.04 -11.34 -9.95
N VAL A 128 -24.57 -10.34 -9.25
CA VAL A 128 -23.77 -9.36 -8.50
C VAL A 128 -23.15 -10.00 -7.27
N GLN A 129 -21.81 -10.01 -7.22
CA GLN A 129 -21.03 -10.52 -6.09
C GLN A 129 -20.71 -9.41 -5.07
N GLY A 130 -20.61 -8.16 -5.53
CA GLY A 130 -20.38 -7.01 -4.65
C GLY A 130 -20.54 -5.69 -5.37
N ARG A 131 -20.77 -4.62 -4.59
CA ARG A 131 -20.88 -3.24 -5.07
C ARG A 131 -20.12 -2.29 -4.14
N SER A 132 -19.30 -1.42 -4.72
CA SER A 132 -18.62 -0.32 -4.03
C SER A 132 -18.68 0.91 -4.93
N GLY A 133 -19.26 2.01 -4.42
CA GLY A 133 -19.46 3.23 -5.20
C GLY A 133 -20.11 2.95 -6.55
N ASP A 134 -19.43 3.38 -7.62
CA ASP A 134 -19.88 3.24 -9.00
C ASP A 134 -19.33 1.97 -9.69
N VAL A 135 -18.75 1.03 -8.95
CA VAL A 135 -18.19 -0.22 -9.48
C VAL A 135 -18.91 -1.43 -8.88
N VAL A 136 -19.12 -2.44 -9.72
CA VAL A 136 -19.79 -3.70 -9.38
C VAL A 136 -18.90 -4.85 -9.82
N LEU A 137 -18.69 -5.81 -8.93
CA LEU A 137 -18.11 -7.11 -9.29
C LEU A 137 -19.26 -8.09 -9.55
N ALA A 138 -19.29 -8.71 -10.73
CA ALA A 138 -20.36 -9.59 -11.15
C ALA A 138 -19.84 -10.86 -11.86
N ASP A 139 -20.65 -11.92 -11.80
CA ASP A 139 -20.49 -13.16 -12.57
C ASP A 139 -21.53 -13.22 -13.69
N CYS A 140 -21.08 -13.06 -14.94
CA CYS A 140 -21.87 -12.93 -16.16
C CYS A 140 -21.78 -14.21 -17.02
N ARG A 141 -22.24 -15.34 -16.49
CA ARG A 141 -22.27 -16.63 -17.19
C ARG A 141 -23.47 -16.78 -18.11
#